data_AF-A0A226DNM4-F1
#
_entry.id   AF-A0A226DNM4-F1
#
_cell.length_a   1.000
_cell.length_b   1.000
_cell.length_c   1.000
_cell.angle_alpha   90.00
_cell.angle_beta   90.00
_cell.angle_gamma   90.00
#
_symmetry.space_group_name_H-M   'P 1'
#
loop_
_entity.id
_entity.type
_entity.pdbx_description
1 polymer ?
#
loop_
_entity_poly.entity_id
_entity_poly.type
_entity_poly.pdbx_seq_one_letter_code
_entity_poly.pdbx_strand_id
1 'polypeptide(L)'
;MDIYLPSNDTTRVSKPVTFAIFGASSGGHLAAMYGYAWDKSTRSVKIVVNIVGPTDLTVPAYENHPEPERFFNCVGPCLHAECPEMYERASPIYHVDADSPRTIGFFGTLDFLILPSQMYSLQAKLVEAGVVNKFTLYPGEHWDNWWD
;
A
#
# COMPACT_ATOMS: atom_id res chain seq x y z
N MET A 1 -2.30 -1.12 17.95
CA MET A 1 -0.89 -0.79 18.22
C MET A 1 -0.82 -0.23 19.63
N ASP A 2 -0.29 -0.99 20.56
CA ASP A 2 -0.06 -0.50 21.92
C ASP A 2 1.18 0.39 21.90
N ILE A 3 0.99 1.70 22.08
CA ILE A 3 2.10 2.62 22.26
C ILE A 3 2.60 2.41 23.69
N TYR A 4 3.77 1.79 23.84
CA TYR A 4 4.44 1.70 25.14
C TYR A 4 4.96 3.09 25.52
N LEU A 5 4.30 3.72 26.48
CA LEU A 5 4.84 4.87 27.20
C LEU A 5 5.82 4.39 28.30
N PRO A 6 6.74 5.25 28.75
CA PRO A 6 7.76 4.89 29.75
C PRO A 6 7.16 4.23 31.01
N SER A 7 7.89 3.27 31.55
CA SER A 7 7.47 2.16 32.42
C SER A 7 6.77 2.50 33.75
N ASN A 8 6.51 3.76 34.09
CA ASN A 8 5.98 4.17 35.40
C ASN A 8 4.63 4.91 35.34
N ASP A 9 4.01 5.05 34.17
CA ASP A 9 2.65 5.59 34.07
C ASP A 9 1.62 4.45 34.03
N THR A 10 0.98 4.20 35.17
CA THR A 10 -0.08 3.19 35.32
C THR A 10 -1.47 3.73 34.97
N THR A 11 -1.58 5.00 34.57
CA THR A 11 -2.86 5.52 34.05
C THR A 11 -3.06 5.08 32.60
N ARG A 12 -3.62 3.87 32.43
CA ARG A 12 -4.20 3.44 31.16
C ARG A 12 -5.44 4.28 30.87
N VAL A 13 -5.25 5.47 30.33
CA VAL A 13 -6.29 6.16 29.59
C VAL A 13 -6.30 5.52 28.19
N SER A 14 -7.06 4.44 28.01
CA SER A 14 -7.26 3.82 26.70
C SER A 14 -8.15 4.72 25.83
N LYS A 15 -7.64 5.86 25.39
CA LYS A 15 -8.28 6.61 24.31
C LYS A 15 -8.00 5.85 23.01
N PRO A 16 -9.02 5.62 22.16
CA PRO A 16 -8.77 5.15 20.81
C PRO A 16 -7.79 6.12 20.13
N VAL A 17 -6.59 5.63 19.80
CA VAL A 17 -5.61 6.41 19.06
C VAL A 17 -5.88 6.22 17.59
N THR A 18 -5.92 7.33 16.86
CA THR A 18 -6.06 7.30 15.40
C THR A 18 -4.85 7.97 14.77
N PHE A 19 -4.41 7.47 13.62
CA PHE A 19 -3.17 7.92 13.00
C PHE A 19 -3.22 7.84 11.47
N ALA A 20 -2.28 8.53 10.83
CA ALA A 20 -1.95 8.30 9.44
C ALA A 20 -0.79 7.29 9.37
N ILE A 21 -0.83 6.40 8.39
CA ILE A 21 0.28 5.49 8.09
C ILE A 21 0.81 5.83 6.70
N PHE A 22 2.13 5.88 6.57
CA PHE A 22 2.78 6.22 5.32
C PHE A 22 4.02 5.37 5.14
N GLY A 23 4.42 5.23 3.89
CA GLY A 23 5.67 4.59 3.54
C GLY A 23 5.95 4.73 2.06
N ALA A 24 7.17 4.38 1.69
CA ALA A 24 7.61 4.40 0.31
C ALA A 24 8.07 3.01 -0.16
N SER A 25 7.82 2.70 -1.44
CA SER A 25 8.08 1.38 -2.04
C SER A 25 7.44 0.26 -1.22
N SER A 26 8.19 -0.74 -0.76
CA SER A 26 7.68 -1.80 0.13
C SER A 26 7.01 -1.25 1.41
N GLY A 27 7.45 -0.10 1.92
CA GLY A 27 6.79 0.59 3.03
C GLY A 27 5.41 1.16 2.66
N GLY A 28 5.26 1.65 1.42
CA GLY A 28 3.97 2.13 0.90
C GLY A 28 2.98 1.00 0.70
N HIS A 29 3.48 -0.14 0.21
CA HIS A 29 2.74 -1.39 0.14
C HIS A 29 2.26 -1.85 1.53
N LEU A 30 3.14 -1.89 2.53
CA LEU A 30 2.78 -2.29 3.89
C LEU A 30 1.79 -1.30 4.54
N ALA A 31 1.95 0.00 4.31
CA ALA A 31 1.02 1.01 4.77
C ALA A 31 -0.39 0.78 4.19
N ALA A 32 -0.48 0.53 2.88
CA ALA A 32 -1.72 0.22 2.20
C ALA A 32 -2.32 -1.11 2.68
N MET A 33 -1.53 -2.18 2.73
CA MET A 33 -1.99 -3.47 3.23
C MET A 33 -2.51 -3.39 4.67
N TYR A 34 -1.80 -2.71 5.58
CA TYR A 34 -2.25 -2.58 6.96
C TYR A 34 -3.59 -1.83 7.05
N GLY A 35 -3.69 -0.69 6.35
CA GLY A 35 -4.91 0.12 6.33
C GLY A 35 -6.10 -0.59 5.67
N TYR A 36 -5.87 -1.37 4.62
CA TYR A 36 -6.95 -2.00 3.86
C TYR A 36 -7.31 -3.39 4.37
N ALA A 37 -6.37 -4.20 4.85
CA ALA A 37 -6.63 -5.60 5.20
C ALA A 37 -6.68 -5.85 6.72
N TRP A 38 -5.82 -5.18 7.51
CA TRP A 38 -5.61 -5.54 8.92
C TRP A 38 -6.30 -4.62 9.93
N ASP A 39 -6.46 -3.34 9.63
CA ASP A 39 -7.12 -2.37 10.52
C ASP A 39 -8.66 -2.33 10.36
N LYS A 40 -9.29 -3.44 9.98
CA LYS A 40 -10.75 -3.52 9.71
C LYS A 40 -11.62 -3.36 10.97
N SER A 41 -11.15 -3.86 12.11
CA SER A 41 -11.91 -3.87 13.37
C SER A 41 -11.72 -2.58 14.17
N THR A 42 -10.46 -2.17 14.37
CA THR A 42 -10.11 -0.98 15.15
C THR A 42 -10.30 0.31 14.38
N ARG A 43 -10.07 0.29 13.06
CA ARG A 43 -10.19 1.45 12.16
C ARG A 43 -9.40 2.65 12.70
N SER A 44 -8.22 2.39 13.26
CA SER A 44 -7.33 3.39 13.84
C SER A 44 -6.61 4.22 12.77
N VAL A 45 -6.33 3.63 11.61
CA VAL A 45 -5.78 4.29 10.43
C VAL A 45 -6.87 5.17 9.80
N LYS A 46 -6.61 6.47 9.71
CA LYS A 46 -7.53 7.42 9.06
C LYS A 46 -7.08 7.84 7.68
N ILE A 47 -5.77 7.79 7.45
CA ILE A 47 -5.14 8.15 6.18
C ILE A 47 -4.04 7.13 5.89
N VAL A 48 -4.03 6.60 4.67
CA VAL A 48 -2.91 5.87 4.08
C VAL A 48 -2.20 6.82 3.11
N VAL A 49 -0.87 6.91 3.20
CA VAL A 49 -0.04 7.58 2.21
C VAL A 49 0.88 6.56 1.54
N ASN A 50 0.62 6.28 0.26
CA ASN A 50 1.38 5.32 -0.52
C ASN A 50 2.31 6.06 -1.51
N ILE A 51 3.62 6.02 -1.26
CA ILE A 51 4.64 6.61 -2.13
C ILE A 51 5.27 5.47 -2.93
N VAL A 52 5.03 5.38 -4.24
CA VAL A 52 5.54 4.32 -5.15
C VAL A 52 5.45 2.89 -4.59
N GLY A 53 4.44 2.56 -3.78
CA GLY A 53 4.28 1.21 -3.26
C GLY A 53 3.42 0.35 -4.19
N PRO A 54 3.84 -0.90 -4.49
CA PRO A 54 3.03 -1.81 -5.31
C PRO A 54 1.71 -2.14 -4.62
N THR A 55 0.62 -2.16 -5.40
CA THR A 55 -0.75 -2.36 -4.89
C THR A 55 -1.44 -3.60 -5.45
N ASP A 56 -0.97 -4.06 -6.60
CA ASP A 56 -1.46 -5.21 -7.34
C ASP A 56 -0.27 -6.01 -7.87
N LEU A 57 0.09 -7.07 -7.15
CA LEU A 57 1.20 -7.97 -7.48
C LEU A 57 0.80 -9.04 -8.50
N THR A 58 -0.46 -9.08 -8.95
CA THR A 58 -0.95 -10.05 -9.93
C THR A 58 -0.73 -9.61 -11.39
N VAL A 59 -0.26 -8.38 -11.57
CA VAL A 59 -0.05 -7.81 -12.90
C VAL A 59 1.00 -8.63 -13.67
N PRO A 60 0.69 -9.15 -14.88
CA PRO A 60 1.61 -10.00 -15.65
C PRO A 60 2.97 -9.36 -15.97
N ALA A 61 3.05 -8.02 -15.91
CA ALA A 61 4.29 -7.29 -16.10
C ALA A 61 5.34 -7.59 -15.01
N TYR A 62 4.93 -8.03 -13.81
CA TYR A 62 5.86 -8.41 -12.74
C TYR A 62 6.45 -9.81 -12.90
N GLU A 63 5.71 -10.73 -13.51
CA GLU A 63 6.26 -12.05 -13.87
C GLU A 63 7.32 -11.94 -14.96
N ASN A 64 7.14 -10.99 -15.89
CA ASN A 64 8.05 -10.75 -17.01
C ASN A 64 9.05 -9.61 -16.74
N HIS A 65 9.10 -9.10 -15.50
CA HIS A 65 10.02 -8.03 -15.13
C HIS A 65 11.48 -8.54 -15.18
N PRO A 66 12.47 -7.71 -15.54
CA PRO A 66 13.89 -8.11 -15.52
C PRO A 66 14.42 -8.54 -14.15
N GLU A 67 13.74 -8.11 -13.07
CA GLU A 67 14.05 -8.42 -11.67
C GLU A 67 12.84 -9.11 -10.99
N PRO A 68 12.45 -10.33 -11.40
CA PRO A 68 11.26 -11.01 -10.87
C PRO A 68 11.45 -11.41 -9.39
N GLU A 69 12.70 -11.58 -8.94
CA GLU A 69 13.03 -11.93 -7.56
C GLU A 69 12.60 -10.87 -6.55
N ARG A 70 12.51 -9.60 -6.96
CA ARG A 70 12.04 -8.52 -6.07
C ARG A 70 10.61 -8.76 -5.61
N PHE A 71 9.74 -9.22 -6.50
CA PHE A 71 8.34 -9.52 -6.20
C PHE A 71 8.18 -10.91 -5.59
N PHE A 72 8.93 -11.90 -6.08
CA PHE A 72 8.96 -13.24 -5.49
C PHE A 72 9.33 -13.18 -3.99
N ASN A 73 10.35 -12.41 -3.63
CA ASN A 73 10.79 -12.26 -2.23
C ASN A 73 9.79 -11.50 -1.36
N CYS A 74 8.88 -10.72 -1.95
CA CYS A 74 7.78 -10.08 -1.22
C CYS A 74 6.64 -11.04 -0.91
N VAL A 75 6.40 -12.04 -1.77
CA VAL A 75 5.25 -12.95 -1.64
C VAL A 75 5.72 -14.32 -1.13
N GLY A 76 6.41 -15.11 -1.97
CA GLY A 76 7.07 -16.39 -1.64
C GLY A 76 6.17 -17.48 -1.03
N PRO A 77 6.42 -18.79 -1.26
CA PRO A 77 7.62 -19.38 -1.86
C PRO A 77 7.45 -19.78 -3.33
N CYS A 78 6.42 -19.31 -4.03
CA CYS A 78 6.09 -19.67 -5.42
C CYS A 78 5.83 -18.42 -6.28
N LEU A 79 5.93 -18.57 -7.60
CA LEU A 79 5.59 -17.50 -8.56
C LEU A 79 4.07 -17.32 -8.67
N HIS A 80 3.62 -16.16 -9.18
CA HIS A 80 2.19 -15.86 -9.32
C HIS A 80 1.45 -16.90 -10.16
N ALA A 81 2.03 -17.32 -11.30
CA ALA A 81 1.51 -18.40 -12.13
C ALA A 81 1.25 -19.74 -11.38
N GLU A 82 1.99 -20.00 -10.30
CA GLU A 82 1.86 -21.21 -9.48
C GLU A 82 0.91 -21.01 -8.29
N CYS A 83 0.88 -19.79 -7.74
CA CYS A 83 0.18 -19.46 -6.49
C CYS A 83 -0.62 -18.15 -6.61
N PRO A 84 -1.61 -18.06 -7.51
CA PRO A 84 -2.30 -16.80 -7.81
C PRO A 84 -2.98 -16.20 -6.57
N GLU A 85 -3.65 -17.03 -5.76
CA GLU A 85 -4.33 -16.61 -4.53
C GLU A 85 -3.36 -15.95 -3.52
N MET A 86 -2.10 -16.36 -3.50
CA MET A 86 -1.12 -15.79 -2.57
C MET A 86 -0.77 -14.36 -2.93
N TYR A 87 -0.65 -14.06 -4.23
CA TYR A 87 -0.38 -12.72 -4.73
C TYR A 87 -1.62 -11.83 -4.60
N GLU A 88 -2.83 -12.35 -4.83
CA GLU A 88 -4.08 -11.64 -4.55
C GLU A 88 -4.15 -11.25 -3.06
N ARG A 89 -3.90 -12.20 -2.14
CA ARG A 89 -3.90 -11.91 -0.70
C ARG A 89 -2.81 -10.92 -0.29
N ALA A 90 -1.66 -10.95 -0.95
CA ALA A 90 -0.57 -10.01 -0.71
C ALA A 90 -0.81 -8.62 -1.34
N SER A 91 -1.82 -8.45 -2.20
CA SER A 91 -2.03 -7.22 -2.97
C SER A 91 -3.06 -6.28 -2.31
N PRO A 92 -2.66 -5.06 -1.88
CA PRO A 92 -3.57 -4.11 -1.23
C PRO A 92 -4.89 -3.87 -1.96
N ILE A 93 -4.87 -3.87 -3.30
CA ILE A 93 -6.04 -3.55 -4.12
C ILE A 93 -7.24 -4.49 -3.88
N TYR A 94 -6.99 -5.75 -3.51
CA TYR A 94 -8.04 -6.74 -3.28
C TYR A 94 -8.72 -6.61 -1.92
N HIS A 95 -8.17 -5.78 -1.03
CA HIS A 95 -8.70 -5.56 0.33
C HIS A 95 -9.45 -4.23 0.48
N VAL A 96 -9.53 -3.45 -0.60
CA VAL A 96 -10.25 -2.18 -0.63
C VAL A 96 -11.75 -2.43 -0.52
N ASP A 97 -12.40 -1.75 0.41
CA ASP A 97 -13.85 -1.69 0.55
C ASP A 97 -14.30 -0.29 1.01
N ALA A 98 -15.60 -0.11 1.23
CA ALA A 98 -16.18 1.18 1.61
C ALA A 98 -15.72 1.70 2.99
N ASP A 99 -15.14 0.83 3.82
CA ASP A 99 -14.60 1.18 5.14
C ASP A 99 -13.09 1.45 5.11
N SER A 100 -12.43 1.30 3.95
CA SER A 100 -11.01 1.60 3.81
C SER A 100 -10.69 3.07 4.17
N PRO A 101 -9.53 3.33 4.79
CA PRO A 101 -9.07 4.68 5.11
C PRO A 101 -8.91 5.53 3.85
N ARG A 102 -8.96 6.85 4.03
CA ARG A 102 -8.69 7.81 2.95
C ARG A 102 -7.27 7.62 2.44
N THR A 103 -7.06 7.76 1.14
CA THR A 103 -5.75 7.45 0.55
C THR A 103 -5.17 8.62 -0.20
N ILE A 104 -3.90 8.91 0.07
CA ILE A 104 -3.08 9.79 -0.75
C ILE A 104 -1.99 8.94 -1.40
N GLY A 105 -1.72 9.15 -2.69
CA GLY A 105 -0.64 8.45 -3.37
C GLY A 105 0.23 9.33 -4.23
N PHE A 106 1.50 8.96 -4.35
CA PHE A 106 2.53 9.67 -5.09
C PHE A 106 3.36 8.67 -5.89
N PHE A 107 3.39 8.81 -7.22
CA PHE A 107 4.02 7.85 -8.13
C PHE A 107 4.85 8.57 -9.20
N GLY A 108 5.85 7.90 -9.76
CA GLY A 108 6.65 8.39 -10.88
C GLY A 108 6.10 7.92 -12.23
N THR A 109 6.14 8.77 -13.25
CA THR A 109 5.75 8.45 -14.65
C THR A 109 6.67 7.45 -15.33
N LEU A 110 7.95 7.41 -14.93
CA LEU A 110 9.01 6.59 -15.51
C LEU A 110 9.48 5.49 -14.56
N ASP A 111 8.70 5.19 -13.52
CA ASP A 111 9.01 4.12 -12.58
C ASP A 111 8.87 2.76 -13.28
N PHE A 112 10.01 2.16 -13.62
CA PHE A 112 10.07 0.85 -14.28
C PHE A 112 9.83 -0.30 -13.30
N LEU A 113 10.05 -0.07 -12.00
CA LEU A 113 9.89 -1.09 -10.98
C LEU A 113 8.43 -1.14 -10.52
N ILE A 114 7.86 0.01 -10.15
CA ILE A 114 6.46 0.14 -9.72
C ILE A 114 5.71 0.92 -10.78
N LEU A 115 5.16 0.17 -11.73
CA LEU A 115 4.53 0.74 -12.92
C LEU A 115 3.43 1.76 -12.55
N PRO A 116 3.30 2.88 -13.30
CA PRO A 116 2.25 3.88 -13.07
C PRO A 116 0.83 3.29 -13.07
N SER A 117 0.61 2.16 -13.75
CA SER A 117 -0.67 1.43 -13.74
C SER A 117 -1.14 1.06 -12.33
N GLN A 118 -0.22 0.82 -11.39
CA GLN A 118 -0.54 0.52 -9.98
C GLN A 118 -1.34 1.66 -9.34
N MET A 119 -0.93 2.91 -9.58
CA MET A 119 -1.61 4.11 -9.12
C MET A 119 -3.05 4.15 -9.68
N TYR A 120 -3.19 4.01 -10.99
CA TYR A 120 -4.48 4.12 -11.67
C TYR A 120 -5.45 3.01 -11.24
N SER A 121 -4.97 1.76 -11.13
CA SER A 121 -5.78 0.63 -10.68
C SER A 121 -6.26 0.82 -9.24
N LEU A 122 -5.36 1.20 -8.32
CA LEU A 122 -5.76 1.46 -6.93
C LEU A 122 -6.75 2.63 -6.84
N GLN A 123 -6.51 3.72 -7.58
CA GLN A 123 -7.41 4.86 -7.61
C GLN A 123 -8.81 4.47 -8.08
N ALA A 124 -8.91 3.72 -9.18
CA ALA A 124 -10.18 3.24 -9.70
C ALA A 124 -10.93 2.39 -8.66
N LYS A 125 -10.22 1.49 -7.97
CA LYS A 125 -10.81 0.64 -6.93
C LYS A 125 -11.34 1.44 -5.73
N LEU A 126 -10.58 2.45 -5.29
CA LEU A 126 -11.00 3.34 -4.21
C LEU A 126 -12.21 4.19 -4.61
N VAL A 127 -12.27 4.67 -5.86
CA VAL A 127 -13.44 5.39 -6.40
C VAL A 127 -14.67 4.48 -6.45
N GLU A 128 -14.53 3.26 -6.96
CA GLU A 128 -15.60 2.25 -6.98
C GLU A 128 -16.16 1.97 -5.58
N ALA A 129 -15.28 1.87 -4.58
CA ALA A 129 -15.65 1.65 -3.18
C ALA A 129 -16.19 2.91 -2.47
N GLY A 130 -16.20 4.08 -3.11
CA GLY A 130 -16.64 5.34 -2.50
C GLY A 130 -15.65 5.93 -1.49
N VAL A 131 -14.38 5.52 -1.52
CA VAL A 131 -13.34 5.96 -0.60
C VAL A 131 -12.69 7.25 -1.09
N VAL A 132 -12.62 8.26 -0.21
CA VAL A 132 -11.97 9.54 -0.51
C VAL A 132 -10.49 9.30 -0.78
N ASN A 133 -10.03 9.71 -1.97
CA ASN A 133 -8.65 9.51 -2.37
C ASN A 133 -8.12 10.68 -3.21
N LYS A 134 -6.78 10.82 -3.25
CA LYS A 134 -6.07 11.75 -4.12
C LYS A 134 -4.74 11.15 -4.53
N PHE A 135 -4.47 11.10 -5.83
CA PHE A 135 -3.20 10.63 -6.36
C PHE A 135 -2.53 11.72 -7.18
N THR A 136 -1.20 11.79 -7.09
CA THR A 136 -0.36 12.66 -7.91
C THR A 136 0.67 11.80 -8.62
N LEU A 137 0.79 12.00 -9.92
CA LEU A 137 1.83 11.40 -10.75
C LEU A 137 2.86 12.48 -11.08
N TYR A 138 4.12 12.22 -10.78
CA TYR A 138 5.22 13.14 -11.04
C TYR A 138 6.00 12.71 -12.29
N PRO A 139 6.48 13.66 -13.10
CA PRO A 139 7.65 13.42 -13.94
C PRO A 139 8.76 12.78 -13.08
N GLY A 140 9.37 11.70 -13.54
CA GLY A 140 10.47 11.04 -12.80
C GLY A 140 10.29 9.55 -12.55
N GLU A 141 11.31 8.97 -11.93
CA GLU A 141 11.48 7.52 -11.72
C GLU A 141 11.02 7.10 -10.31
N HIS A 142 11.47 5.93 -9.84
CA HIS A 142 11.08 5.35 -8.54
C HIS A 142 11.48 6.23 -7.33
N TRP A 143 12.66 6.86 -7.38
CA TRP A 143 13.20 7.68 -6.28
C TRP A 143 13.70 9.07 -6.69
N ASP A 144 13.81 9.33 -7.99
CA ASP A 144 14.52 10.49 -8.52
C ASP A 144 13.64 11.36 -9.43
N ASN A 145 14.04 12.62 -9.56
CA ASN A 145 13.52 13.62 -10.50
C ASN A 145 12.08 14.10 -10.25
N TRP A 146 11.59 14.13 -9.02
CA TRP A 146 10.23 14.63 -8.69
C TRP A 146 10.17 16.16 -8.45
N TRP A 147 11.21 16.90 -8.86
CA TRP A 147 11.46 18.28 -8.43
C TRP A 147 11.04 19.36 -9.45
N ASP A 148 10.29 19.00 -10.50
CA ASP A 148 9.80 19.94 -11.52
C ASP A 148 8.48 20.63 -11.13
#